data_AF-A0A7H4PB11-F1
#
_entry.id   AF-A0A7H4PB11-F1
#
_cell.length_a   1.000
_cell.length_b   1.000
_cell.length_c   1.000
_cell.angle_alpha   90.00
_cell.angle_beta   90.00
_cell.angle_gamma   90.00
#
_symmetry.space_group_name_H-M   'P 1'
#
loop_
_entity.id
_entity.type
_entity.pdbx_description
1 polymer ?
#
loop_
_entity_poly.entity_id
_entity_poly.type
_entity_poly.pdbx_seq_one_letter_code
_entity_poly.pdbx_strand_id
1 'polypeptide(L)'
;MPALNSWGLKMAQRCFSQMKAGTLAVDTNQNALAAADPKGMAENYQQIKTRTQAALHTIVENAQARGDKNVLAISSGTAMQIMISDLTDDNAKNKPLANAAVVKIVYKDGKYTVPEIGTMKYVEAGKQALDKK
;
A
#
# COMPACT_ATOMS: atom_id res chain seq x y z
N MET A 1 -6.05 -23.41 19.46
CA MET A 1 -6.49 -22.92 18.14
C MET A 1 -7.20 -24.09 17.46
N PRO A 2 -8.48 -24.00 17.07
CA PRO A 2 -9.10 -25.09 16.33
C PRO A 2 -8.45 -25.16 14.95
N ALA A 3 -8.11 -26.37 14.51
CA ALA A 3 -7.55 -26.60 13.18
C ALA A 3 -8.57 -26.13 12.12
N LEU A 4 -8.12 -25.30 11.17
CA LEU A 4 -8.96 -24.93 10.02
C LEU A 4 -9.37 -26.20 9.27
N ASN A 5 -10.67 -26.35 9.01
CA ASN A 5 -11.16 -27.45 8.19
C ASN A 5 -10.69 -27.31 6.72
N SER A 6 -10.79 -28.40 5.95
CA SER A 6 -10.30 -28.46 4.55
C SER A 6 -10.96 -27.42 3.63
N TRP A 7 -12.19 -27.02 3.92
CA TRP A 7 -12.91 -25.94 3.24
C TRP A 7 -12.32 -24.56 3.55
N GLY A 8 -12.02 -24.30 4.82
CA GLY A 8 -11.38 -23.06 5.27
C GLY A 8 -9.99 -22.87 4.69
N LEU A 9 -9.20 -23.94 4.59
CA LEU A 9 -7.89 -23.92 3.89
C LEU A 9 -8.04 -23.59 2.41
N LYS A 10 -8.96 -24.23 1.68
CA LYS A 10 -9.22 -23.93 0.26
C LYS A 10 -9.66 -22.49 0.05
N MET A 11 -10.53 -21.97 0.93
CA MET A 11 -10.97 -20.59 0.88
C MET A 11 -9.80 -19.62 1.12
N ALA A 12 -9.00 -19.86 2.16
CA ALA A 12 -7.82 -19.05 2.45
C ALA A 12 -6.82 -19.06 1.29
N GLN A 13 -6.61 -20.20 0.65
CA GLN A 13 -5.72 -20.35 -0.50
C GLN A 13 -6.24 -19.61 -1.74
N ARG A 14 -7.56 -19.58 -1.94
CA ARG A 14 -8.21 -18.79 -3.00
C ARG A 14 -8.14 -17.29 -2.73
N CYS A 15 -8.38 -16.86 -1.48
CA CYS A 15 -8.20 -15.45 -1.10
C CYS A 15 -6.75 -15.01 -1.29
N PHE A 16 -5.80 -15.85 -0.90
CA PHE A 16 -4.37 -15.58 -1.08
C PHE A 16 -3.97 -15.50 -2.55
N SER A 17 -4.51 -16.37 -3.42
CA SER A 17 -4.22 -16.31 -4.86
C SER A 17 -4.83 -15.08 -5.53
N GLN A 18 -6.05 -14.69 -5.17
CA GLN A 18 -6.69 -13.46 -5.67
C GLN A 18 -5.99 -12.20 -5.18
N MET A 19 -5.55 -12.19 -3.92
CA MET A 19 -4.71 -11.12 -3.36
C MET A 19 -3.39 -11.01 -4.13
N LYS A 20 -2.71 -12.13 -4.40
CA LYS A 20 -1.48 -12.14 -5.22
C LYS A 20 -1.71 -11.64 -6.64
N ALA A 21 -2.85 -11.96 -7.23
CA ALA A 21 -3.22 -11.49 -8.57
C ALA A 21 -3.65 -10.01 -8.61
N GLY A 22 -3.87 -9.38 -7.45
CA GLY A 22 -4.43 -8.03 -7.34
C GLY A 22 -5.89 -7.94 -7.78
N THR A 23 -6.60 -9.07 -7.87
CA THR A 23 -8.02 -9.15 -8.24
C THR A 23 -8.94 -9.06 -7.04
N LEU A 24 -8.41 -9.24 -5.82
CA LEU A 24 -9.10 -8.90 -4.59
C LEU A 24 -8.77 -7.45 -4.22
N ALA A 25 -9.79 -6.61 -4.13
CA ALA A 25 -9.62 -5.23 -3.72
C ALA A 25 -9.10 -5.16 -2.26
N VAL A 26 -8.21 -4.19 -2.01
CA VAL A 26 -7.50 -4.08 -0.72
C VAL A 26 -8.47 -3.83 0.45
N ASP A 27 -9.58 -3.14 0.20
CA ASP A 27 -10.64 -2.87 1.17
C ASP A 27 -11.33 -4.15 1.65
N THR A 28 -11.71 -5.02 0.71
CA THR A 28 -12.37 -6.28 0.97
C THR A 28 -11.47 -7.20 1.78
N ASN A 29 -10.18 -7.27 1.40
CA ASN A 29 -9.21 -8.08 2.12
C ASN A 29 -8.97 -7.58 3.56
N GLN A 30 -8.76 -6.28 3.73
CA GLN A 30 -8.50 -5.70 5.05
C GLN A 30 -9.71 -5.81 5.98
N ASN A 31 -10.92 -5.57 5.46
CA ASN A 31 -12.14 -5.70 6.24
C ASN A 31 -12.41 -7.15 6.64
N ALA A 32 -12.15 -8.11 5.75
CA ALA A 32 -12.26 -9.54 6.08
C ALA A 32 -11.27 -9.93 7.18
N LEU A 33 -10.02 -9.43 7.12
CA LEU A 33 -9.02 -9.67 8.15
C LEU A 33 -9.44 -9.09 9.51
N ALA A 34 -9.93 -7.86 9.53
CA ALA A 34 -10.44 -7.21 10.74
C ALA A 34 -11.63 -7.96 11.34
N ALA A 35 -12.59 -8.38 10.51
CA ALA A 35 -13.76 -9.14 10.95
C ALA A 35 -13.41 -10.54 11.49
N ALA A 36 -12.31 -11.13 11.01
CA ALA A 36 -11.82 -12.43 11.45
C ALA A 36 -10.99 -12.38 12.75
N ASP A 37 -10.60 -11.20 13.22
CA ASP A 37 -9.83 -11.05 14.46
C ASP A 37 -10.75 -11.11 15.70
N PRO A 38 -10.74 -12.20 16.49
CA PRO A 38 -11.61 -12.33 17.65
C PRO A 38 -11.31 -11.32 18.76
N LYS A 39 -10.14 -10.68 18.74
CA LYS A 39 -9.76 -9.64 19.70
C LYS A 39 -10.15 -8.23 19.25
N GLY A 40 -10.57 -8.05 18.00
CA GLY A 40 -10.95 -6.75 17.44
C GLY A 40 -9.82 -5.71 17.44
N MET A 41 -8.57 -6.15 17.44
CA MET A 41 -7.40 -5.27 17.44
C MET A 41 -6.94 -4.93 16.02
N ALA A 42 -7.24 -5.78 15.04
CA ALA A 42 -6.96 -5.53 13.65
C ALA A 42 -7.78 -4.33 13.13
N GLU A 43 -7.08 -3.31 12.62
CA GLU A 43 -7.72 -2.15 11.99
C GLU A 43 -8.48 -2.57 10.74
N ASN A 44 -9.67 -2.00 10.52
CA ASN A 44 -10.39 -2.14 9.25
C ASN A 44 -9.85 -1.17 8.18
N TYR A 45 -10.32 -1.32 6.94
CA TYR A 45 -9.88 -0.49 5.81
C TYR A 45 -10.04 1.01 6.08
N GLN A 46 -11.20 1.42 6.62
CA GLN A 46 -11.50 2.83 6.83
C GLN A 46 -10.61 3.46 7.91
N GLN A 47 -10.28 2.72 8.97
CA GLN A 47 -9.35 3.16 10.02
C GLN A 47 -7.95 3.39 9.44
N ILE A 48 -7.42 2.43 8.68
CA ILE A 48 -6.10 2.55 8.04
C ILE A 48 -6.10 3.70 7.04
N LYS A 49 -7.13 3.81 6.19
CA LYS A 49 -7.28 4.89 5.22
C LYS A 49 -7.26 6.25 5.88
N THR A 50 -8.07 6.43 6.92
CA THR A 50 -8.17 7.69 7.66
C THR A 50 -6.79 8.11 8.20
N ARG A 51 -6.10 7.22 8.93
CA ARG A 51 -4.80 7.58 9.53
C ARG A 51 -3.70 7.79 8.50
N THR A 52 -3.68 7.01 7.42
CA THR A 52 -2.62 7.11 6.40
C THR A 52 -2.80 8.32 5.50
N GLN A 53 -4.03 8.69 5.15
CA GLN A 53 -4.30 9.94 4.42
C GLN A 53 -4.07 11.18 5.29
N ALA A 54 -4.40 11.13 6.59
CA ALA A 54 -4.03 12.20 7.52
C ALA A 54 -2.50 12.37 7.61
N ALA A 55 -1.75 11.26 7.70
CA ALA A 55 -0.29 11.31 7.69
C ALA A 55 0.26 11.90 6.38
N LEU A 56 -0.30 11.52 5.22
CA LEU A 56 0.09 12.09 3.93
C LEU A 56 -0.17 13.61 3.88
N HIS A 57 -1.30 14.07 4.40
CA HIS A 57 -1.63 15.48 4.49
C HIS A 57 -0.59 16.24 5.33
N THR A 58 -0.30 15.76 6.55
CA THR A 58 0.73 16.35 7.42
C THR A 58 2.11 16.35 6.76
N ILE A 59 2.48 15.30 6.02
CA ILE A 59 3.75 15.26 5.27
C ILE A 59 3.80 16.38 4.23
N VAL A 60 2.72 16.58 3.46
CA VAL A 60 2.63 17.62 2.44
C VAL A 60 2.68 19.03 3.05
N GLU A 61 1.90 19.29 4.10
CA GLU A 61 1.91 20.60 4.79
C GLU A 61 3.30 20.94 5.30
N ASN A 62 3.94 19.98 5.97
CA ASN A 62 5.30 20.13 6.48
C ASN A 62 6.33 20.38 5.38
N ALA A 63 6.22 19.66 4.24
CA ALA A 63 7.10 19.85 3.11
C ALA A 63 6.93 21.24 2.48
N GLN A 64 5.69 21.72 2.34
CA GLN A 64 5.40 23.07 1.84
C GLN A 64 5.96 24.15 2.78
N ALA A 65 5.74 24.01 4.09
CA ALA A 65 6.24 24.95 5.09
C ALA A 65 7.77 25.06 5.12
N ARG A 66 8.48 23.94 4.88
CA ARG A 66 9.96 23.91 4.84
C ARG A 66 10.54 24.19 3.46
N GLY A 67 9.73 24.23 2.41
CA GLY A 67 10.19 24.35 1.03
C GLY A 67 10.79 23.06 0.45
N ASP A 68 10.58 21.91 1.10
CA ASP A 68 11.05 20.60 0.65
C ASP A 68 10.42 20.26 -0.70
N LYS A 69 11.24 19.84 -1.67
CA LYS A 69 10.76 19.42 -3.01
C LYS A 69 10.61 17.91 -3.16
N ASN A 70 11.30 17.14 -2.32
CA ASN A 70 11.26 15.69 -2.29
C ASN A 70 11.20 15.21 -0.84
N VAL A 71 10.33 14.25 -0.57
CA VAL A 71 10.21 13.61 0.75
C VAL A 71 10.31 12.10 0.55
N LEU A 72 11.15 11.46 1.37
CA LEU A 72 11.18 10.01 1.48
C LEU A 72 10.37 9.57 2.69
N ALA A 73 9.37 8.73 2.47
CA ALA A 73 8.60 8.07 3.52
C ALA A 73 8.73 6.55 3.36
N ILE A 74 9.00 5.85 4.46
CA ILE A 74 9.14 4.39 4.49
C ILE A 74 7.92 3.83 5.22
N SER A 75 7.24 2.86 4.60
CA SER A 75 6.00 2.28 5.10
C SER A 75 5.84 0.82 4.66
N SER A 76 4.73 0.19 5.03
CA SER A 76 4.39 -1.19 4.66
C SER A 76 3.45 -1.23 3.47
N GLY A 77 3.49 -2.35 2.72
CA GLY A 77 2.75 -2.53 1.46
C GLY A 77 1.27 -2.16 1.55
N THR A 78 0.51 -2.81 2.44
CA THR A 78 -0.93 -2.57 2.61
C THR A 78 -1.25 -1.13 3.02
N ALA A 79 -0.44 -0.53 3.91
CA ALA A 79 -0.62 0.85 4.32
C ALA A 79 -0.45 1.82 3.13
N MET A 80 0.55 1.59 2.27
CA MET A 80 0.76 2.39 1.07
C MET A 80 -0.36 2.21 0.05
N GLN A 81 -0.81 0.97 -0.20
CA GLN A 81 -1.93 0.68 -1.11
C GLN A 81 -3.21 1.42 -0.67
N ILE A 82 -3.52 1.35 0.63
CA ILE A 82 -4.70 2.02 1.19
C ILE A 82 -4.53 3.55 1.18
N MET A 83 -3.33 4.06 1.46
CA MET A 83 -3.04 5.50 1.41
C MET A 83 -3.36 6.11 0.04
N ILE A 84 -2.98 5.43 -1.05
CA ILE A 84 -3.19 5.91 -2.42
C ILE A 84 -4.56 5.54 -3.00
N SER A 85 -5.42 4.87 -2.23
CA SER A 85 -6.68 4.26 -2.74
C SER A 85 -7.59 5.23 -3.48
N ASP A 86 -7.71 6.48 -2.99
CA ASP A 86 -8.51 7.55 -3.61
C ASP A 86 -7.69 8.48 -4.52
N LEU A 87 -6.37 8.30 -4.57
CA LEU A 87 -5.46 9.19 -5.29
C LEU A 87 -5.23 8.75 -6.74
N THR A 88 -5.75 7.58 -7.11
CA THR A 88 -5.61 6.97 -8.44
C THR A 88 -6.69 5.94 -8.72
N ASP A 89 -7.09 5.82 -9.98
CA ASP A 89 -7.99 4.76 -10.48
C ASP A 89 -7.22 3.57 -11.08
N ASP A 90 -5.88 3.63 -11.09
CA ASP A 90 -5.05 2.53 -11.57
C ASP A 90 -5.21 1.28 -10.66
N ASN A 91 -5.65 0.17 -11.25
CA ASN A 91 -5.82 -1.11 -10.58
C ASN A 91 -4.52 -1.67 -9.98
N ALA A 92 -3.35 -1.19 -10.41
CA ALA A 92 -2.07 -1.51 -9.76
C ALA A 92 -2.05 -1.17 -8.27
N LYS A 93 -2.89 -0.24 -7.79
CA LYS A 93 -3.06 0.07 -6.35
C LYS A 93 -3.47 -1.14 -5.51
N ASN A 94 -4.12 -2.14 -6.11
CA ASN A 94 -4.55 -3.36 -5.44
C ASN A 94 -3.50 -4.49 -5.51
N LYS A 95 -2.45 -4.36 -6.32
CA LYS A 95 -1.41 -5.39 -6.46
C LYS A 95 -0.43 -5.35 -5.30
N PRO A 96 0.00 -6.49 -4.74
CA PRO A 96 1.01 -6.52 -3.69
C PRO A 96 2.28 -5.79 -4.12
N LEU A 97 2.80 -4.95 -3.22
CA LEU A 97 4.04 -4.23 -3.45
C LEU A 97 5.21 -5.12 -3.05
N ALA A 98 6.18 -5.27 -3.96
CA ALA A 98 7.44 -5.95 -3.63
C ALA A 98 8.22 -5.15 -2.58
N ASN A 99 9.06 -5.82 -1.80
CA ASN A 99 9.96 -5.13 -0.88
C ASN A 99 10.89 -4.18 -1.66
N ALA A 100 11.09 -2.99 -1.12
CA ALA A 100 11.82 -1.88 -1.74
C ALA A 100 11.19 -1.30 -3.02
N ALA A 101 9.98 -1.72 -3.39
CA ALA A 101 9.23 -1.07 -4.47
C ALA A 101 8.85 0.37 -4.07
N VAL A 102 8.89 1.28 -5.04
CA VAL A 102 8.57 2.70 -4.84
C VAL A 102 7.17 3.01 -5.35
N VAL A 103 6.41 3.72 -4.52
CA VAL A 103 5.18 4.43 -4.92
C VAL A 103 5.52 5.91 -4.97
N LYS A 104 5.38 6.53 -6.15
CA LYS A 104 5.63 7.96 -6.33
C LYS A 104 4.30 8.70 -6.29
N ILE A 105 4.15 9.58 -5.33
CA ILE A 105 3.01 10.50 -5.21
C ILE A 105 3.54 11.90 -5.51
N VAL A 106 2.83 12.64 -6.37
CA VAL A 106 3.12 14.05 -6.67
C VAL A 106 1.97 14.89 -6.14
N TYR A 107 2.29 15.92 -5.35
CA TYR A 107 1.33 16.93 -4.93
C TYR A 107 1.67 18.26 -5.59
N LYS A 108 0.71 18.84 -6.31
CA LYS A 108 0.87 20.14 -6.98
C LYS A 108 -0.48 20.85 -7.05
N ASP A 109 -0.51 22.13 -6.69
CA ASP A 109 -1.68 23.01 -6.80
C ASP A 109 -2.96 22.39 -6.21
N GLY A 110 -2.85 21.83 -5.00
CA GLY A 110 -3.98 21.20 -4.30
C GLY A 110 -4.35 19.79 -4.78
N LYS A 111 -3.63 19.23 -5.76
CA LYS A 111 -3.98 17.96 -6.41
C LYS A 111 -2.89 16.91 -6.24
N TYR A 112 -3.31 15.67 -6.01
CA TYR A 112 -2.45 14.49 -5.99
C TYR A 112 -2.47 13.77 -7.34
N THR A 113 -1.32 13.22 -7.73
CA THR A 113 -1.22 12.19 -8.78
C THR A 113 -0.28 11.07 -8.32
N VAL A 114 -0.48 9.86 -8.83
CA VAL A 114 0.33 8.68 -8.47
C VAL A 114 0.96 8.09 -9.74
N PRO A 115 1.99 8.73 -10.33
CA PRO A 115 2.58 8.31 -11.59
C PRO A 115 3.32 6.97 -11.55
N GLU A 116 3.68 6.47 -10.37
CA GLU A 116 4.41 5.21 -10.22
C GLU A 116 3.85 4.43 -9.04
N ILE A 117 3.43 3.18 -9.28
CA ILE A 117 2.89 2.30 -8.24
C ILE A 117 3.73 1.03 -8.23
N GLY A 118 4.49 0.83 -7.14
CA GLY A 118 5.25 -0.40 -6.92
C GLY A 118 6.39 -0.63 -7.91
N THR A 119 7.06 0.41 -8.38
CA THR A 119 8.17 0.25 -9.33
C THR A 119 9.46 -0.22 -8.66
N MET A 120 10.18 -1.13 -9.31
CA MET A 120 11.50 -1.61 -8.89
C MET A 120 12.66 -0.92 -9.62
N LYS A 121 12.36 0.02 -10.53
CA LYS A 121 13.38 0.67 -11.38
C LYS A 121 14.52 1.32 -10.60
N TYR A 122 14.24 1.80 -9.37
CA TYR A 122 15.25 2.41 -8.50
C TYR A 122 16.23 1.39 -7.92
N VAL A 123 15.73 0.20 -7.56
CA VAL A 123 16.56 -0.92 -7.12
C VAL A 123 17.42 -1.40 -8.29
N GLU A 124 16.84 -1.53 -9.48
CA GLU A 124 17.54 -1.93 -10.70
C GLU A 124 18.63 -0.92 -11.09
N ALA A 125 18.30 0.37 -11.09
CA ALA A 125 19.27 1.44 -11.35
C ALA A 125 20.40 1.45 -10.31
N GLY A 126 20.09 1.21 -9.04
CA GLY A 126 21.07 1.10 -7.96
C GLY A 126 22.06 -0.05 -8.20
N LYS A 127 21.58 -1.23 -8.60
CA LYS A 127 22.44 -2.38 -8.95
C LYS A 127 23.36 -2.04 -10.12
N GLN A 128 22.81 -1.52 -11.21
CA GLN A 128 23.59 -1.14 -12.40
C GLN A 128 24.65 -0.08 -12.11
N ALA A 129 24.38 0.86 -11.20
CA ALA A 129 25.33 1.89 -10.81
C ALA A 129 26.49 1.33 -9.97
N LEU A 130 26.25 0.26 -9.20
CA LEU A 130 27.28 -0.44 -8.43
C LEU A 130 28.13 -1.34 -9.32
N ASP A 131 27.53 -2.04 -10.29
CA ASP A 131 28.25 -2.94 -11.21
C ASP A 131 29.19 -2.20 -12.18
N LYS A 132 29.01 -0.89 -12.34
CA LYS A 132 29.85 -0.01 -13.17
C LYS A 132 31.04 0.61 -12.40
N LYS A 133 31.18 0.32 -11.11
CA LYS A 133 32.32 0.72 -10.28
C LYS A 133 33.29 -0.44 -10.12
#